data_AF-A0A3D6BA99-F1
#
_entry.id   AF-A0A3D6BA99-F1
#
_cell.length_a   1.000
_cell.length_b   1.000
_cell.length_c   1.000
_cell.angle_alpha   90.00
_cell.angle_beta   90.00
_cell.angle_gamma   90.00
#
_symmetry.space_group_name_H-M   'P 1'
#
loop_
_entity.id
_entity.type
_entity.pdbx_description
1 polymer ?
#
loop_
_entity_poly.entity_id
_entity_poly.type
_entity_poly.pdbx_seq_one_letter_code
_entity_poly.pdbx_strand_id
1 'polypeptide(L)'
;MKYLFLVWFLLITVIYSQTTTKDQQSLLNFSGISVTIGGSFPLTGSFPALMTERVDQFVTRIYNEAVSRSIANAQDEEFLEKIKKDLTKFSLRGIHLKRSSGEEIIIDLEKFRLYGDFKDNPYLKNDDVIIFPSYDIDRNFFSINGAVNRPGKFFYVEGDKLSDAISLARGVNPAFENVNKVQINRLSYDGLKQETISVNLDEDMQLQRGDQIVILANETQRKDFYVLVLGEVNQPGYVPITKNKTKLGEVIKSVKGFTSNASLKRSRIFRGNSITPILEREYGIKIGDDLLNRNTQLVDRIVNYEQAMMFRMSNLVEEDKYYFETENQYRVLNEGSAIDFTQAENENSDIYNFNLESGDVIVVPPYTKTVYVFGQVSNPGHVKYIQDKDYLYYIEQAGGLGEYAEDGIMIIKGDSRNWVTATSNVKIEDGDYIFIPKQRIRSFQTTVSEWGGYFSIIGSIATVLLLIVQLTK
;
A
#
# COMPACT_ATOMS: atom_id res chain seq x y z
N MET A 1 15.95 -65.69 10.36
CA MET A 1 15.79 -65.23 11.76
C MET A 1 16.25 -63.80 12.06
N LYS A 2 17.06 -63.12 11.23
CA LYS A 2 17.49 -61.73 11.52
C LYS A 2 16.42 -60.64 11.26
N TYR A 3 15.49 -60.85 10.32
CA TYR A 3 14.44 -59.87 10.01
C TYR A 3 13.26 -59.89 10.99
N LEU A 4 13.03 -61.00 11.70
CA LEU A 4 11.92 -61.11 12.67
C LEU A 4 12.18 -60.31 13.95
N PHE A 5 13.46 -60.21 14.36
CA PHE A 5 13.86 -59.48 15.56
C PHE A 5 13.75 -57.95 15.38
N LEU A 6 13.99 -57.45 14.16
CA LEU A 6 13.94 -56.03 13.86
C LEU A 6 12.50 -55.48 13.84
N VAL A 7 11.55 -56.29 13.38
CA VAL A 7 10.11 -55.95 13.39
C VAL A 7 9.56 -55.95 14.82
N TRP A 8 10.03 -56.86 15.68
CA TRP A 8 9.61 -56.92 17.08
C TRP A 8 10.17 -55.74 17.90
N PHE A 9 11.40 -55.31 17.63
CA PHE A 9 12.00 -54.13 18.27
C PHE A 9 11.28 -52.82 17.87
N LEU A 10 10.87 -52.70 16.60
CA LEU A 10 10.11 -51.54 16.10
C LEU A 10 8.69 -51.45 16.71
N LEU A 11 8.02 -52.58 16.92
CA LEU A 11 6.71 -52.62 17.58
C LEU A 11 6.79 -52.27 19.07
N ILE A 12 7.86 -52.63 19.77
CA ILE A 12 8.06 -52.26 21.19
C ILE A 12 8.34 -50.76 21.33
N THR A 13 9.06 -50.15 20.39
CA THR A 13 9.31 -48.69 20.43
C THR A 13 8.05 -47.86 20.15
N VAL A 14 7.10 -48.35 19.34
CA VAL A 14 5.83 -47.64 19.10
C VAL A 14 4.91 -47.71 20.31
N ILE A 15 4.92 -48.82 21.07
CA ILE A 15 4.12 -48.96 22.29
C ILE A 15 4.72 -48.16 23.46
N TYR A 16 6.05 -48.02 23.54
CA TYR A 16 6.72 -47.18 24.55
C TYR A 16 6.69 -45.67 24.25
N SER A 17 6.40 -45.26 23.00
CA SER A 17 6.31 -43.85 22.62
C SER A 17 4.91 -43.24 22.82
N GLN A 18 3.86 -44.05 23.05
CA GLN A 18 2.47 -43.58 23.13
C GLN A 18 1.89 -43.56 24.55
N THR A 19 2.68 -43.87 25.59
CA THR A 19 2.20 -43.99 26.97
C THR A 19 2.77 -42.94 27.94
N THR A 20 3.67 -42.06 27.51
CA THR A 20 4.38 -41.11 28.39
C THR A 20 3.96 -39.64 28.28
N THR A 21 2.85 -39.32 27.61
CA THR A 21 2.34 -37.93 27.53
C THR A 21 1.01 -37.70 28.26
N LYS A 22 0.39 -38.73 28.85
CA LYS A 22 -0.89 -38.58 29.57
C LYS A 22 -0.83 -38.66 31.10
N ASP A 23 0.25 -39.17 31.69
CA ASP A 23 0.31 -39.44 33.14
C ASP A 23 1.46 -38.74 33.89
N GLN A 24 1.92 -37.57 33.42
CA GLN A 24 2.74 -36.65 34.24
C GLN A 24 1.91 -35.63 35.03
N GLN A 25 0.67 -35.96 35.40
CA GLN A 25 -0.06 -35.30 36.49
C GLN A 25 0.17 -36.04 37.82
N SER A 26 1.45 -36.24 38.16
CA SER A 26 1.83 -36.64 39.51
C SER A 26 1.84 -35.42 40.42
N LEU A 27 0.71 -35.18 41.08
CA LEU A 27 0.59 -34.92 42.53
C LEU A 27 1.81 -34.22 43.18
N LEU A 28 2.05 -32.97 42.82
CA LEU A 28 2.56 -32.04 43.81
C LEU A 28 1.34 -31.55 44.58
N ASN A 29 1.21 -32.01 45.84
CA ASN A 29 0.34 -31.38 46.83
C ASN A 29 0.88 -29.96 47.09
N PHE A 30 0.69 -29.07 46.13
CA PHE A 30 0.70 -27.65 46.39
C PHE A 30 -0.48 -27.38 47.31
N SER A 31 -0.26 -26.64 48.39
CA SER A 31 -1.33 -25.95 49.10
C SER A 31 -1.90 -24.88 48.15
N GLY A 32 -2.57 -25.36 47.10
CA GLY A 32 -3.20 -24.53 46.09
C GLY A 32 -4.42 -23.89 46.70
N ILE A 33 -4.65 -22.65 46.31
CA ILE A 33 -5.90 -21.96 46.59
C ILE A 33 -6.84 -22.08 45.41
N SER A 34 -8.11 -21.91 45.71
CA SER A 34 -9.14 -21.78 44.68
C SER A 34 -9.38 -20.29 44.43
N VAL A 35 -9.31 -19.89 43.15
CA VAL A 35 -9.65 -18.53 42.70
C VAL A 35 -10.68 -18.65 41.59
N THR A 36 -11.72 -17.83 41.65
CA THR A 36 -12.83 -17.86 40.70
C THR A 36 -12.73 -16.71 39.71
N ILE A 37 -12.84 -16.99 38.41
CA ILE A 37 -13.02 -15.98 37.36
C ILE A 37 -14.48 -15.94 36.93
N GLY A 38 -15.08 -14.76 36.98
CA GLY A 38 -16.42 -14.49 36.49
C GLY A 38 -16.48 -13.27 35.57
N GLY A 39 -17.68 -12.95 35.08
CA GLY A 39 -17.90 -11.82 34.18
C GLY A 39 -17.50 -12.11 32.72
N SER A 40 -17.16 -11.07 31.97
CA SER A 40 -16.80 -11.18 30.54
C SER A 40 -15.34 -11.56 30.36
N PHE A 41 -15.04 -12.85 30.55
CA PHE A 41 -13.73 -13.43 30.28
C PHE A 41 -13.88 -14.73 29.48
N PRO A 42 -12.94 -15.08 28.57
CA PRO A 42 -13.10 -16.24 27.69
C PRO A 42 -13.30 -17.59 28.39
N LEU A 43 -12.79 -17.73 29.62
CA LEU A 43 -12.88 -18.97 30.39
C LEU A 43 -13.21 -18.67 31.87
N THR A 44 -14.47 -18.87 32.24
CA THR A 44 -14.98 -18.62 33.60
C THR A 44 -15.07 -19.91 34.41
N GLY A 45 -15.03 -19.79 35.73
CA GLY A 45 -15.04 -20.92 36.66
C GLY A 45 -14.04 -20.75 37.80
N SER A 46 -13.89 -21.78 38.64
CA SER A 46 -12.91 -21.82 39.71
C SER A 46 -11.69 -22.62 39.29
N PHE A 47 -10.50 -22.06 39.49
CA PHE A 47 -9.23 -22.64 39.06
C PHE A 47 -8.24 -22.69 40.23
N PRO A 48 -7.36 -23.70 40.26
CA PRO A 48 -6.27 -23.72 41.23
C PRO A 48 -5.27 -22.59 40.95
N ALA A 49 -4.79 -21.95 42.01
CA ALA A 49 -3.76 -20.92 41.99
C ALA A 49 -2.76 -21.13 43.15
N LEU A 50 -1.60 -20.47 43.07
CA LEU A 50 -0.62 -20.48 44.16
C LEU A 50 -0.79 -19.23 45.04
N MET A 51 -0.48 -19.32 46.35
CA MET A 51 -0.48 -18.13 47.22
C MET A 51 0.49 -17.04 46.76
N THR A 52 1.55 -17.44 46.06
CA THR A 52 2.58 -16.57 45.51
C THR A 52 2.23 -16.03 44.14
N GLU A 53 1.12 -16.49 43.53
CA GLU A 53 0.66 -16.03 42.22
C GLU A 53 -0.06 -14.68 42.37
N ARG A 54 0.20 -13.77 41.44
CA ARG A 54 -0.49 -12.48 41.34
C ARG A 54 -1.59 -12.53 40.29
N VAL A 55 -2.51 -11.58 40.34
CA VAL A 55 -3.67 -11.55 39.44
C VAL A 55 -3.27 -11.59 37.96
N ASP A 56 -2.31 -10.77 37.53
CA ASP A 56 -1.87 -10.72 36.12
C ASP A 56 -1.33 -12.06 35.62
N GLN A 57 -0.52 -12.74 36.45
CA GLN A 57 0.05 -14.04 36.13
C GLN A 57 -1.05 -15.10 35.99
N PHE A 58 -1.98 -15.13 36.94
CA PHE A 58 -3.12 -16.05 36.93
C PHE A 58 -4.03 -15.81 35.73
N VAL A 59 -4.45 -14.56 35.49
CA VAL A 59 -5.28 -14.18 34.35
C VAL A 59 -4.61 -14.56 33.03
N THR A 60 -3.32 -14.30 32.88
CA THR A 60 -2.55 -14.65 31.67
C THR A 60 -2.50 -16.16 31.47
N ARG A 61 -2.31 -16.93 32.53
CA ARG A 61 -2.31 -18.39 32.48
C ARG A 61 -3.67 -18.93 32.05
N ILE A 62 -4.77 -18.47 32.65
CA ILE A 62 -6.13 -18.93 32.28
C ILE A 62 -6.50 -18.47 30.86
N TYR A 63 -6.08 -17.28 30.43
CA TYR A 63 -6.27 -16.84 29.04
C TYR A 63 -5.55 -17.76 28.05
N ASN A 64 -4.27 -18.08 28.29
CA ASN A 64 -3.51 -18.98 27.42
C ASN A 64 -4.11 -20.39 27.38
N GLU A 65 -4.67 -20.85 28.49
CA GLU A 65 -5.42 -22.10 28.55
C GLU A 65 -6.70 -22.04 27.69
N ALA A 66 -7.45 -20.94 27.75
CA ALA A 66 -8.61 -20.70 26.88
C ALA A 66 -8.23 -20.73 25.40
N VAL A 67 -7.18 -19.99 25.02
CA VAL A 67 -6.64 -19.95 23.65
C VAL A 67 -6.23 -21.34 23.18
N SER A 68 -5.48 -22.09 23.99
CA SER A 68 -5.02 -23.44 23.65
C SER A 68 -6.19 -24.40 23.41
N ARG A 69 -7.24 -24.34 24.24
CA ARG A 69 -8.46 -25.13 24.09
C ARG A 69 -9.24 -24.77 22.82
N SER A 70 -9.26 -23.50 22.44
CA SER A 70 -9.98 -23.04 21.25
C SER A 70 -9.23 -23.32 19.93
N ILE A 71 -7.90 -23.28 19.95
CA ILE A 71 -7.06 -23.47 18.74
C ILE A 71 -6.85 -24.96 18.43
N ALA A 72 -6.91 -25.86 19.42
CA ALA A 72 -6.67 -27.30 19.24
C ALA A 72 -7.54 -27.97 18.16
N ASN A 73 -8.68 -27.36 17.78
CA ASN A 73 -9.64 -27.91 16.83
C ASN A 73 -9.75 -27.12 15.51
N ALA A 74 -8.95 -26.08 15.31
CA ALA A 74 -9.07 -25.21 14.14
C ALA A 74 -8.12 -25.66 13.01
N GLN A 75 -8.69 -25.89 11.82
CA GLN A 75 -7.96 -26.37 10.63
C GLN A 75 -7.73 -25.27 9.57
N ASP A 76 -8.36 -24.11 9.74
CA ASP A 76 -8.39 -23.01 8.76
C ASP A 76 -7.82 -21.71 9.37
N GLU A 77 -7.01 -20.98 8.59
CA GLU A 77 -6.28 -19.78 9.01
C GLU A 77 -7.23 -18.59 9.23
N GLU A 78 -8.25 -18.42 8.38
CA GLU A 78 -9.24 -17.35 8.54
C GLU A 78 -10.10 -17.58 9.81
N PHE A 79 -10.52 -18.82 10.03
CA PHE A 79 -11.22 -19.21 11.24
C PHE A 79 -10.37 -19.03 12.51
N LEU A 80 -9.07 -19.33 12.46
CA LEU A 80 -8.13 -19.10 13.55
C LEU A 80 -8.05 -17.61 13.94
N GLU A 81 -7.93 -16.72 12.97
CA GLU A 81 -7.89 -15.28 13.22
C GLU A 81 -9.20 -14.76 13.82
N LYS A 82 -10.34 -15.29 13.37
CA LYS A 82 -11.65 -14.97 13.98
C LYS A 82 -11.74 -15.42 15.44
N ILE A 83 -11.31 -16.64 15.76
CA ILE A 83 -11.28 -17.16 17.14
C ILE A 83 -10.40 -16.28 18.01
N LYS A 84 -9.16 -15.99 17.56
CA LYS A 84 -8.25 -15.13 18.33
C LYS A 84 -8.88 -13.76 18.60
N LYS A 85 -9.51 -13.15 17.60
CA LYS A 85 -10.22 -11.89 17.75
C LYS A 85 -11.33 -11.96 18.79
N ASP A 86 -12.17 -13.00 18.75
CA ASP A 86 -13.26 -13.16 19.71
C ASP A 86 -12.74 -13.41 21.14
N LEU A 87 -11.66 -14.17 21.30
CA LEU A 87 -11.02 -14.40 22.59
C LEU A 87 -10.41 -13.14 23.20
N THR A 88 -10.14 -12.10 22.41
CA THR A 88 -9.63 -10.80 22.91
C THR A 88 -10.73 -9.85 23.38
N LYS A 89 -12.02 -10.22 23.29
CA LYS A 89 -13.16 -9.38 23.71
C LYS A 89 -13.38 -9.40 25.23
N PHE A 90 -12.40 -8.95 25.98
CA PHE A 90 -12.49 -8.71 27.42
C PHE A 90 -11.64 -7.51 27.82
N SER A 91 -11.98 -6.87 28.95
CA SER A 91 -11.22 -5.72 29.45
C SER A 91 -10.13 -6.17 30.42
N LEU A 92 -8.92 -5.65 30.28
CA LEU A 92 -7.87 -5.76 31.30
C LEU A 92 -7.94 -4.64 32.35
N ARG A 93 -8.91 -3.73 32.19
CA ARG A 93 -9.11 -2.55 33.04
C ARG A 93 -10.44 -2.65 33.79
N GLY A 94 -10.50 -2.08 34.99
CA GLY A 94 -11.72 -2.05 35.80
C GLY A 94 -12.17 -3.44 36.22
N ILE A 95 -11.23 -4.35 36.44
CA ILE A 95 -11.53 -5.70 36.93
C ILE A 95 -11.78 -5.62 38.44
N HIS A 96 -12.82 -6.28 38.92
CA HIS A 96 -13.17 -6.29 40.33
C HIS A 96 -12.60 -7.53 41.00
N LEU A 97 -11.70 -7.36 41.95
CA LEU A 97 -11.19 -8.44 42.80
C LEU A 97 -11.91 -8.40 44.15
N LYS A 98 -12.73 -9.42 44.42
CA LYS A 98 -13.46 -9.58 45.67
C LYS A 98 -12.79 -10.63 46.53
N ARG A 99 -12.44 -10.24 47.76
CA ARG A 99 -11.86 -11.12 48.77
C ARG A 99 -12.95 -11.82 49.57
N SER A 100 -12.62 -12.96 50.17
CA SER A 100 -13.49 -13.65 51.14
C SER A 100 -13.85 -12.82 52.37
N SER A 101 -13.04 -11.80 52.71
CA SER A 101 -13.33 -10.82 53.77
C SER A 101 -14.45 -9.83 53.41
N GLY A 102 -14.88 -9.77 52.14
CA GLY A 102 -15.77 -8.75 51.62
C GLY A 102 -15.07 -7.49 51.09
N GLU A 103 -13.74 -7.42 51.17
CA GLU A 103 -12.95 -6.35 50.54
C GLU A 103 -13.05 -6.43 49.02
N GLU A 104 -13.28 -5.29 48.37
CA GLU A 104 -13.32 -5.17 46.92
C GLU A 104 -12.24 -4.19 46.43
N ILE A 105 -11.43 -4.66 45.48
CA ILE A 105 -10.32 -3.91 44.89
C ILE A 105 -10.57 -3.81 43.40
N ILE A 106 -10.61 -2.59 42.86
CA ILE A 106 -10.63 -2.36 41.42
C ILE A 106 -9.18 -2.39 40.95
N ILE A 107 -8.89 -3.27 40.01
CA ILE A 107 -7.55 -3.48 39.46
C ILE A 107 -7.51 -3.13 37.97
N ASP A 108 -6.40 -2.52 37.55
CA ASP A 108 -6.12 -2.18 36.15
C ASP A 108 -4.85 -2.88 35.67
N LEU A 109 -5.00 -4.09 35.14
CA LEU A 109 -3.88 -4.89 34.65
C LEU A 109 -3.20 -4.25 33.43
N GLU A 110 -3.89 -3.41 32.67
CA GLU A 110 -3.27 -2.67 31.56
C GLU A 110 -2.33 -1.59 32.10
N LYS A 111 -2.74 -0.81 33.12
CA LYS A 111 -1.86 0.14 33.82
C LYS A 111 -0.69 -0.57 34.52
N PHE A 112 -0.92 -1.71 35.18
CA PHE A 112 0.15 -2.52 35.76
C PHE A 112 1.21 -2.88 34.72
N ARG A 113 0.81 -3.33 33.52
CA ARG A 113 1.74 -3.71 32.45
C ARG A 113 2.52 -2.52 31.88
N LEU A 114 2.06 -1.29 32.09
CA LEU A 114 2.74 -0.07 31.65
C LEU A 114 3.70 0.48 32.70
N TYR A 115 3.28 0.52 33.97
CA TYR A 115 4.04 1.20 35.04
C TYR A 115 4.68 0.26 36.06
N GLY A 116 4.23 -0.98 36.15
CA GLY A 116 4.62 -1.90 37.21
C GLY A 116 4.06 -1.53 38.58
N ASP A 117 2.97 -0.77 38.68
CA ASP A 117 2.32 -0.50 39.98
C ASP A 117 1.65 -1.76 40.50
N PHE A 118 2.25 -2.36 41.52
CA PHE A 118 1.77 -3.60 42.12
C PHE A 118 0.45 -3.46 42.88
N LYS A 119 -0.08 -2.25 43.07
CA LYS A 119 -1.46 -2.04 43.56
C LYS A 119 -2.49 -2.60 42.59
N ASP A 120 -2.23 -2.48 41.29
CA ASP A 120 -3.07 -3.01 40.22
C ASP A 120 -2.88 -4.52 39.99
N ASN A 121 -1.87 -5.12 40.61
CA ASN A 121 -1.56 -6.54 40.46
C ASN A 121 -1.30 -7.22 41.82
N PRO A 122 -2.30 -7.26 42.73
CA PRO A 122 -2.12 -7.83 44.06
C PRO A 122 -1.89 -9.35 44.03
N TYR A 123 -1.37 -9.91 45.13
CA TYR A 123 -1.31 -11.36 45.31
C TYR A 123 -2.70 -11.97 45.48
N LEU A 124 -2.86 -13.20 45.01
CA LEU A 124 -4.07 -13.98 45.18
C LEU A 124 -4.19 -14.55 46.60
N LYS A 125 -5.43 -14.67 47.08
CA LYS A 125 -5.81 -15.30 48.34
C LYS A 125 -6.86 -16.37 48.06
N ASN A 126 -7.05 -17.28 49.02
CA ASN A 126 -8.09 -18.30 48.88
C ASN A 126 -9.47 -17.66 48.75
N ASP A 127 -10.26 -18.22 47.85
CA ASP A 127 -11.64 -17.81 47.56
C ASP A 127 -11.76 -16.39 46.98
N ASP A 128 -10.67 -15.86 46.40
CA ASP A 128 -10.75 -14.64 45.60
C ASP A 128 -11.69 -14.86 44.40
N VAL A 129 -12.49 -13.83 44.11
CA VAL A 129 -13.34 -13.77 42.92
C VAL A 129 -12.93 -12.60 42.05
N ILE A 130 -12.42 -12.88 40.86
CA ILE A 130 -12.02 -11.91 39.85
C ILE A 130 -13.16 -11.77 38.85
N ILE A 131 -13.78 -10.59 38.80
CA ILE A 131 -14.93 -10.31 37.94
C ILE A 131 -14.52 -9.33 36.85
N PHE A 132 -14.52 -9.81 35.60
CA PHE A 132 -14.26 -8.98 34.43
C PHE A 132 -15.51 -8.17 34.05
N PRO A 133 -15.38 -6.86 33.81
CA PRO A 133 -16.52 -6.03 33.45
C PRO A 133 -17.01 -6.39 32.04
N SER A 134 -18.28 -6.08 31.75
CA SER A 134 -18.85 -6.26 30.42
C SER A 134 -18.02 -5.57 29.35
N TYR A 135 -17.64 -6.31 28.31
CA TYR A 135 -16.87 -5.77 27.20
C TYR A 135 -17.78 -5.02 26.21
N ASP A 136 -17.91 -3.71 26.42
CA ASP A 136 -18.61 -2.79 25.51
C ASP A 136 -17.70 -1.60 25.17
N ILE A 137 -16.66 -1.85 24.37
CA ILE A 137 -15.71 -0.82 23.92
C ILE A 137 -16.36 0.24 23.00
N ASP A 138 -17.57 -0.01 22.50
CA ASP A 138 -18.27 0.93 21.64
C ASP A 138 -18.99 2.02 22.44
N ARG A 139 -19.36 1.74 23.70
CA ARG A 139 -19.99 2.72 24.59
C ARG A 139 -19.11 3.13 25.78
N ASN A 140 -18.23 2.26 26.25
CA ASN A 140 -17.41 2.45 27.44
C ASN A 140 -15.96 2.75 27.09
N PHE A 141 -15.73 3.82 26.33
CA PHE A 141 -14.41 4.17 25.84
C PHE A 141 -14.07 5.63 26.08
N PHE A 142 -12.78 5.94 26.00
CA PHE A 142 -12.30 7.21 25.46
C PHE A 142 -11.38 6.89 24.28
N SER A 143 -11.21 7.82 23.35
CA SER A 143 -10.25 7.67 22.25
C SER A 143 -9.16 8.72 22.37
N ILE A 144 -7.95 8.38 21.91
CA ILE A 144 -6.83 9.29 21.86
C ILE A 144 -6.12 9.15 20.53
N ASN A 145 -5.97 10.27 19.83
CA ASN A 145 -5.34 10.38 18.51
C ASN A 145 -4.34 11.55 18.49
N GLY A 146 -3.67 11.74 17.35
CA GLY A 146 -2.68 12.81 17.17
C GLY A 146 -1.28 12.34 17.57
N ALA A 147 -0.52 13.19 18.26
CA ALA A 147 0.90 12.97 18.56
C ALA A 147 1.17 11.99 19.71
N VAL A 148 0.69 10.75 19.60
CA VAL A 148 0.92 9.67 20.57
C VAL A 148 1.51 8.43 19.91
N ASN A 149 2.17 7.58 20.70
CA ASN A 149 2.83 6.38 20.17
C ASN A 149 1.86 5.27 19.76
N ARG A 150 0.70 5.19 20.42
CA ARG A 150 -0.34 4.20 20.16
C ARG A 150 -1.72 4.88 20.14
N PRO A 151 -2.10 5.55 19.04
CA PRO A 151 -3.44 6.10 18.89
C PRO A 151 -4.47 4.96 18.86
N GLY A 152 -5.66 5.22 19.40
CA GLY A 152 -6.72 4.22 19.44
C GLY A 152 -7.84 4.51 20.43
N LYS A 153 -8.72 3.53 20.57
CA LYS A 153 -9.77 3.49 21.60
C LYS A 153 -9.31 2.66 22.78
N PHE A 154 -9.59 3.14 23.99
CA PHE A 154 -9.28 2.46 25.24
C PHE A 154 -10.53 2.38 26.09
N PHE A 155 -10.65 1.32 26.90
CA PHE A 155 -11.79 1.15 27.79
C PHE A 155 -11.74 2.23 28.88
N TYR A 156 -12.84 2.96 29.08
CA TYR A 156 -12.92 4.00 30.12
C TYR A 156 -13.23 3.38 31.48
N VAL A 157 -12.41 3.69 32.48
CA VAL A 157 -12.66 3.39 33.89
C VAL A 157 -12.96 4.69 34.63
N GLU A 158 -13.92 4.64 35.55
CA GLU A 158 -14.33 5.84 36.29
C GLU A 158 -13.14 6.45 37.04
N GLY A 159 -12.95 7.77 36.87
CA GLY A 159 -11.82 8.50 37.43
C GLY A 159 -10.58 8.55 36.55
N ASP A 160 -10.59 7.95 35.35
CA ASP A 160 -9.52 8.10 34.38
C ASP A 160 -9.26 9.58 34.06
N LYS A 161 -7.98 9.92 33.91
CA LYS A 161 -7.53 11.27 33.60
C LYS A 161 -6.75 11.35 32.30
N LEU A 162 -6.46 12.58 31.85
CA LEU A 162 -5.68 12.82 30.65
C LEU A 162 -4.30 12.13 30.72
N SER A 163 -3.64 12.12 31.88
CA SER A 163 -2.38 11.40 32.06
C SER A 163 -2.51 9.89 31.81
N ASP A 164 -3.64 9.29 32.20
CA ASP A 164 -3.91 7.87 31.97
C ASP A 164 -4.09 7.59 30.48
N ALA A 165 -4.88 8.42 29.78
CA ALA A 165 -5.09 8.28 28.34
C ALA A 165 -3.79 8.39 27.55
N ILE A 166 -2.96 9.39 27.86
CA ILE A 166 -1.64 9.57 27.23
C ILE A 166 -0.77 8.33 27.46
N SER A 167 -0.81 7.77 28.66
CA SER A 167 0.06 6.66 29.01
C SER A 167 -0.39 5.32 28.45
N LEU A 168 -1.71 5.09 28.38
CA LEU A 168 -2.31 3.96 27.64
C LEU A 168 -1.98 4.04 26.14
N ALA A 169 -1.87 5.25 25.61
CA ALA A 169 -1.34 5.54 24.28
C ALA A 169 0.19 5.47 24.18
N ARG A 170 0.88 4.95 25.20
CA ARG A 170 2.35 4.81 25.32
C ARG A 170 3.11 6.13 25.26
N GLY A 171 2.51 7.21 25.76
CA GLY A 171 3.10 8.54 25.79
C GLY A 171 3.01 9.30 24.47
N VAL A 172 3.44 10.56 24.52
CA VAL A 172 3.58 11.42 23.33
C VAL A 172 4.68 10.85 22.43
N ASN A 173 4.42 10.85 21.12
CA ASN A 173 5.38 10.37 20.15
C ASN A 173 6.50 11.41 19.95
N PRO A 174 7.77 11.07 20.20
CA PRO A 174 8.89 12.02 20.14
C PRO A 174 9.22 12.50 18.72
N ALA A 175 8.65 11.88 17.68
CA ALA A 175 8.76 12.36 16.30
C ALA A 175 8.03 13.69 16.06
N PHE A 176 7.11 14.07 16.95
CA PHE A 176 6.40 15.34 16.92
C PHE A 176 7.10 16.37 17.81
N GLU A 177 7.19 17.60 17.32
CA GLU A 177 7.74 18.73 18.06
C GLU A 177 6.62 19.65 18.56
N ASN A 178 6.89 20.41 19.63
CA ASN A 178 5.99 21.42 20.18
C ASN A 178 4.60 20.88 20.58
N VAL A 179 4.56 19.65 21.10
CA VAL A 179 3.33 19.01 21.57
C VAL A 179 2.96 19.57 22.94
N ASN A 180 2.13 20.60 22.98
CA ASN A 180 1.76 21.29 24.23
C ASN A 180 0.25 21.40 24.47
N LYS A 181 -0.58 21.13 23.47
CA LYS A 181 -2.03 21.31 23.54
C LYS A 181 -2.77 20.01 23.29
N VAL A 182 -3.89 19.87 23.97
CA VAL A 182 -4.81 18.77 23.84
C VAL A 182 -6.20 19.31 23.59
N GLN A 183 -6.88 18.73 22.61
CA GLN A 183 -8.27 19.00 22.33
C GLN A 183 -9.10 17.78 22.73
N ILE A 184 -10.10 17.98 23.57
CA ILE A 184 -11.04 16.94 23.98
C ILE A 184 -12.40 17.31 23.41
N ASN A 185 -12.91 16.48 22.50
CA ASN A 185 -14.26 16.60 21.99
C ASN A 185 -15.18 15.70 22.82
N ARG A 186 -16.12 16.31 23.54
CA ARG A 186 -17.05 15.63 24.44
C ARG A 186 -18.46 15.75 23.90
N LEU A 187 -19.11 14.61 23.72
CA LEU A 187 -20.50 14.55 23.26
C LEU A 187 -21.44 14.51 24.47
N SER A 188 -22.56 15.23 24.40
CA SER A 188 -23.63 15.10 25.38
C SER A 188 -24.23 13.70 25.35
N TYR A 189 -24.87 13.29 26.46
CA TYR A 189 -25.48 11.96 26.59
C TYR A 189 -26.50 11.62 25.48
N ASP A 190 -27.23 12.63 24.99
CA ASP A 190 -28.21 12.49 23.89
C ASP A 190 -27.58 12.53 22.48
N GLY A 191 -26.29 12.80 22.38
CA GLY A 191 -25.56 12.91 21.12
C GLY A 191 -25.76 14.22 20.35
N LEU A 192 -26.50 15.19 20.89
CA LEU A 192 -26.95 16.37 20.13
C LEU A 192 -26.03 17.59 20.27
N LYS A 193 -25.18 17.64 21.31
CA LYS A 193 -24.25 18.74 21.56
C LYS A 193 -22.83 18.20 21.69
N GLN A 194 -21.89 18.91 21.10
CA GLN A 194 -20.47 18.64 21.26
C GLN A 194 -19.80 19.85 21.91
N GLU A 195 -19.10 19.61 23.00
CA GLU A 195 -18.20 20.57 23.63
C GLU A 195 -16.77 20.27 23.19
N THR A 196 -16.02 21.31 22.83
CA THR A 196 -14.60 21.21 22.51
C THR A 196 -13.81 21.89 23.61
N ILE A 197 -13.13 21.10 24.43
CA ILE A 197 -12.32 21.56 25.56
C ILE A 197 -10.86 21.57 25.11
N SER A 198 -10.18 22.71 25.30
CA SER A 198 -8.77 22.87 24.97
C SER A 198 -7.98 23.02 26.26
N VAL A 199 -7.05 22.10 26.53
CA VAL A 199 -6.22 22.06 27.74
C VAL A 199 -4.74 21.95 27.36
N ASN A 200 -3.87 22.37 28.26
CA ASN A 200 -2.43 22.11 28.09
C ASN A 200 -2.12 20.63 28.42
N LEU A 201 -1.05 20.10 27.85
CA LEU A 201 -0.66 18.69 28.03
C LEU A 201 -0.32 18.35 29.49
N ASP A 202 0.15 19.32 30.26
CA ASP A 202 0.49 19.21 31.67
C ASP A 202 -0.72 19.32 32.61
N GLU A 203 -1.90 19.66 32.09
CA GLU A 203 -3.13 19.70 32.87
C GLU A 203 -3.75 18.30 32.98
N ASP A 204 -3.79 17.76 34.20
CA ASP A 204 -4.30 16.39 34.45
C ASP A 204 -5.83 16.36 34.64
N MET A 205 -6.55 16.69 33.55
CA MET A 205 -8.01 16.78 33.52
C MET A 205 -8.68 15.40 33.65
N GLN A 206 -9.81 15.35 34.37
CA GLN A 206 -10.66 14.15 34.43
C GLN A 206 -11.39 13.92 33.10
N LEU A 207 -11.32 12.69 32.62
CA LEU A 207 -11.99 12.24 31.41
C LEU A 207 -13.40 11.77 31.72
N GLN A 208 -14.23 11.75 30.68
CA GLN A 208 -15.57 11.18 30.71
C GLN A 208 -15.70 10.11 29.64
N ARG A 209 -16.67 9.21 29.86
CA ARG A 209 -17.06 8.21 28.88
C ARG A 209 -17.44 8.87 27.56
N GLY A 210 -16.85 8.41 26.47
CA GLY A 210 -17.05 8.89 25.12
C GLY A 210 -16.11 10.01 24.69
N ASP A 211 -15.24 10.52 25.57
CA ASP A 211 -14.30 11.59 25.24
C ASP A 211 -13.40 11.19 24.06
N GLN A 212 -13.26 12.12 23.11
CA GLN A 212 -12.39 11.98 21.95
C GLN A 212 -11.24 12.97 22.06
N ILE A 213 -10.09 12.46 22.44
CA ILE A 213 -8.88 13.23 22.75
C ILE A 213 -8.00 13.30 21.50
N VAL A 214 -7.53 14.50 21.18
CA VAL A 214 -6.56 14.74 20.12
C VAL A 214 -5.38 15.50 20.72
N ILE A 215 -4.23 14.84 20.77
CA ILE A 215 -2.97 15.48 21.14
C ILE A 215 -2.50 16.28 19.93
N LEU A 216 -2.60 17.61 20.02
CA LEU A 216 -2.33 18.50 18.91
C LEU A 216 -0.83 18.63 18.69
N ALA A 217 -0.41 18.39 17.45
CA ALA A 217 0.94 18.66 16.98
C ALA A 217 0.94 18.95 15.48
N ASN A 218 1.96 19.65 15.03
CA ASN A 218 2.23 19.78 13.61
C ASN A 218 2.75 18.45 13.07
N GLU A 219 2.24 17.99 11.92
CA GLU A 219 2.73 16.77 11.29
C GLU A 219 4.22 16.94 10.96
N THR A 220 5.06 16.03 11.47
CA THR A 220 6.49 16.06 11.18
C THR A 220 6.72 15.97 9.67
N GLN A 221 7.48 16.91 9.16
CA GLN A 221 7.95 16.91 7.76
C GLN A 221 9.34 16.27 7.65
N ARG A 222 9.86 15.65 8.73
CA ARG A 222 11.08 14.84 8.68
C ARG A 222 10.74 13.48 8.08
N LYS A 223 10.52 13.46 6.76
CA LYS A 223 10.30 12.26 5.96
C LYS A 223 11.46 12.09 4.99
N ASP A 224 11.66 10.86 4.52
CA ASP A 224 12.71 10.54 3.55
C ASP A 224 12.29 11.01 2.16
N PHE A 225 12.52 12.29 1.86
CA PHE A 225 12.30 12.82 0.53
C PHE A 225 13.50 12.53 -0.36
N TYR A 226 13.27 11.87 -1.48
CA TYR A 226 14.32 11.52 -2.43
C TYR A 226 13.83 11.64 -3.87
N VAL A 227 14.79 11.76 -4.78
CA VAL A 227 14.59 11.57 -6.22
C VAL A 227 15.50 10.46 -6.71
N LEU A 228 15.09 9.75 -7.76
CA LEU A 228 15.88 8.70 -8.37
C LEU A 228 16.53 9.22 -9.66
N VAL A 229 17.85 9.18 -9.76
CA VAL A 229 18.58 9.57 -10.98
C VAL A 229 19.15 8.33 -11.67
N LEU A 230 18.81 8.14 -12.95
CA LEU A 230 19.17 6.98 -13.75
C LEU A 230 19.90 7.38 -15.04
N GLY A 231 20.78 6.49 -15.50
CA GLY A 231 21.46 6.60 -16.79
C GLY A 231 22.82 7.31 -16.73
N GLU A 232 23.12 8.13 -17.73
CA GLU A 232 24.42 8.75 -18.00
C GLU A 232 24.72 9.97 -17.09
N VAL A 233 24.80 9.69 -15.80
CA VAL A 233 25.34 10.60 -14.78
C VAL A 233 26.55 9.96 -14.10
N ASN A 234 27.42 10.77 -13.51
CA ASN A 234 28.65 10.23 -12.90
C ASN A 234 28.37 9.37 -11.66
N GLN A 235 27.27 9.61 -10.94
CA GLN A 235 26.84 8.81 -9.78
C GLN A 235 25.31 8.61 -9.77
N PRO A 236 24.77 7.61 -10.49
CA PRO A 236 23.33 7.32 -10.48
C PRO A 236 22.90 6.74 -9.13
N GLY A 237 21.62 6.93 -8.80
CA GLY A 237 21.02 6.43 -7.55
C GLY A 237 20.02 7.40 -6.93
N TYR A 238 19.66 7.10 -5.68
CA TYR A 238 18.78 7.95 -4.87
C TYR A 238 19.52 9.17 -4.35
N VAL A 239 18.94 10.34 -4.56
CA VAL A 239 19.46 11.62 -4.05
C VAL A 239 18.47 12.17 -3.03
N PRO A 240 18.90 12.40 -1.77
CA PRO A 240 18.04 13.00 -0.77
C PRO A 240 17.74 14.45 -1.13
N ILE A 241 16.48 14.86 -0.98
CA ILE A 241 16.02 16.21 -1.28
C ILE A 241 15.27 16.81 -0.09
N THR A 242 15.04 18.11 -0.15
CA THR A 242 14.17 18.83 0.78
C THR A 242 12.81 19.06 0.14
N LYS A 243 11.73 18.89 0.92
CA LYS A 243 10.35 19.05 0.44
C LYS A 243 10.17 20.39 -0.30
N ASN A 244 9.87 20.30 -1.59
CA ASN A 244 9.51 21.41 -2.47
C ASN A 244 10.54 22.56 -2.53
N LYS A 245 11.81 22.28 -2.22
CA LYS A 245 12.86 23.31 -2.20
C LYS A 245 14.09 22.94 -3.01
N THR A 246 14.42 21.66 -3.09
CA THR A 246 15.59 21.22 -3.85
C THR A 246 15.34 21.35 -5.35
N LYS A 247 16.32 21.92 -6.03
CA LYS A 247 16.25 22.23 -7.45
C LYS A 247 16.90 21.14 -8.29
N LEU A 248 16.49 21.01 -9.56
CA LEU A 248 17.07 20.06 -10.51
C LEU A 248 18.60 20.16 -10.57
N GLY A 249 19.12 21.37 -10.73
CA GLY A 249 20.56 21.57 -10.86
C GLY A 249 21.35 21.19 -9.59
N GLU A 250 20.75 21.32 -8.41
CA GLU A 250 21.36 20.86 -7.15
C GLU A 250 21.46 19.33 -7.10
N VAL A 251 20.43 18.63 -7.60
CA VAL A 251 20.46 17.17 -7.74
C VAL A 251 21.48 16.73 -8.78
N ILE A 252 21.53 17.39 -9.94
CA ILE A 252 22.54 17.11 -10.97
C ILE A 252 23.96 17.30 -10.42
N LYS A 253 24.21 18.37 -9.66
CA LYS A 253 25.49 18.55 -8.95
C LYS A 253 25.77 17.44 -7.93
N SER A 254 24.76 16.98 -7.21
CA SER A 254 24.89 15.91 -6.22
C SER A 254 25.29 14.57 -6.84
N VAL A 255 24.84 14.28 -8.06
CA VAL A 255 25.30 13.12 -8.87
C VAL A 255 26.60 13.38 -9.65
N LYS A 256 27.29 14.49 -9.33
CA LYS A 256 28.55 14.96 -9.95
C LYS A 256 28.42 15.29 -11.44
N GLY A 257 27.27 15.76 -11.88
CA GLY A 257 27.01 16.14 -13.27
C GLY A 257 26.82 14.94 -14.20
N PHE A 258 26.70 15.25 -15.48
CA PHE A 258 26.47 14.27 -16.54
C PHE A 258 27.77 13.60 -17.01
N THR A 259 27.68 12.41 -17.60
CA THR A 259 28.82 11.82 -18.32
C THR A 259 28.97 12.50 -19.69
N SER A 260 30.11 12.30 -20.36
CA SER A 260 30.32 12.78 -21.74
C SER A 260 29.37 12.13 -22.76
N ASN A 261 28.78 11.00 -22.40
CA ASN A 261 27.84 10.26 -23.24
C ASN A 261 26.39 10.61 -22.89
N ALA A 262 26.11 11.63 -22.07
CA ALA A 262 24.74 11.96 -21.71
C ALA A 262 23.96 12.63 -22.83
N SER A 263 22.74 12.17 -23.08
CA SER A 263 21.84 12.78 -24.04
C SER A 263 20.90 13.78 -23.37
N LEU A 264 21.38 15.01 -23.14
CA LEU A 264 20.62 16.05 -22.42
C LEU A 264 19.26 16.36 -23.08
N LYS A 265 19.20 16.47 -24.40
CA LYS A 265 17.94 16.71 -25.13
C LYS A 265 16.88 15.60 -25.01
N ARG A 266 17.31 14.38 -24.67
CA ARG A 266 16.42 13.22 -24.48
C ARG A 266 16.24 12.87 -23.00
N SER A 267 16.83 13.67 -22.11
CA SER A 267 16.69 13.48 -20.66
C SER A 267 15.30 13.93 -20.23
N ARG A 268 14.72 13.21 -19.29
CA ARG A 268 13.32 13.40 -18.88
C ARG A 268 13.17 13.31 -17.38
N ILE A 269 12.18 14.05 -16.86
CA ILE A 269 11.70 13.92 -15.49
C ILE A 269 10.33 13.28 -15.53
N PHE A 270 10.17 12.22 -14.76
CA PHE A 270 8.90 11.56 -14.51
C PHE A 270 8.49 11.88 -13.08
N ARG A 271 7.31 12.48 -12.91
CA ARG A 271 6.82 12.85 -11.57
C ARG A 271 6.43 11.59 -10.79
N GLY A 272 6.92 11.47 -9.56
CA GLY A 272 6.85 10.22 -8.78
C GLY A 272 5.46 9.63 -8.58
N ASN A 273 4.44 10.48 -8.41
CA ASN A 273 3.06 10.06 -8.19
C ASN A 273 2.46 9.28 -9.38
N SER A 274 3.02 9.47 -10.56
CA SER A 274 2.48 9.02 -11.85
C SER A 274 3.16 7.76 -12.37
N ILE A 275 4.47 7.62 -12.12
CA ILE A 275 5.30 6.53 -12.68
C ILE A 275 5.51 5.36 -11.71
N THR A 276 5.44 5.61 -10.39
CA THR A 276 5.69 4.57 -9.37
C THR A 276 4.78 3.34 -9.53
N PRO A 277 3.45 3.48 -9.71
CA PRO A 277 2.57 2.31 -9.86
C PRO A 277 2.89 1.47 -11.11
N ILE A 278 3.43 2.08 -12.17
CA ILE A 278 3.78 1.42 -13.43
C ILE A 278 5.09 0.65 -13.26
N LEU A 279 6.11 1.28 -12.66
CA LEU A 279 7.41 0.65 -12.41
C LEU A 279 7.30 -0.55 -11.46
N GLU A 280 6.43 -0.47 -10.46
CA GLU A 280 6.16 -1.59 -9.55
C GLU A 280 5.43 -2.75 -10.25
N ARG A 281 4.39 -2.45 -11.04
CA ARG A 281 3.57 -3.48 -11.71
C ARG A 281 4.30 -4.20 -12.84
N GLU A 282 4.98 -3.45 -13.69
CA GLU A 282 5.53 -3.96 -14.94
C GLU A 282 6.96 -4.47 -14.79
N TYR A 283 7.75 -3.84 -13.89
CA TYR A 283 9.17 -4.14 -13.73
C TYR A 283 9.55 -4.66 -12.33
N GLY A 284 8.61 -4.70 -11.37
CA GLY A 284 8.86 -5.17 -10.01
C GLY A 284 9.81 -4.27 -9.20
N ILE A 285 10.04 -3.03 -9.65
CA ILE A 285 10.94 -2.07 -8.99
C ILE A 285 10.17 -1.40 -7.86
N LYS A 286 10.44 -1.81 -6.62
CA LYS A 286 9.85 -1.19 -5.42
C LYS A 286 10.50 0.17 -5.15
N ILE A 287 9.78 1.27 -5.38
CA ILE A 287 10.29 2.62 -5.10
C ILE A 287 9.93 2.99 -3.66
N GLY A 288 10.55 2.30 -2.70
CA GLY A 288 10.48 2.59 -1.26
C GLY A 288 9.09 2.46 -0.62
N ASP A 289 9.03 1.72 0.49
CA ASP A 289 7.78 1.35 1.19
C ASP A 289 6.96 2.54 1.78
N ASP A 290 7.35 3.80 1.57
CA ASP A 290 6.80 4.95 2.32
C ASP A 290 6.25 6.12 1.48
N LEU A 291 6.35 6.09 0.15
CA LEU A 291 5.70 7.12 -0.70
C LEU A 291 4.17 6.95 -0.78
N LEU A 292 3.66 5.73 -0.52
CA LEU A 292 2.25 5.36 -0.71
C LEU A 292 1.59 4.74 0.54
N ASN A 293 2.11 5.01 1.74
CA ASN A 293 1.52 4.52 3.00
C ASN A 293 0.17 5.17 3.38
N ARG A 294 -0.56 5.76 2.42
CA ARG A 294 -1.98 6.09 2.54
C ARG A 294 -2.76 5.42 1.41
N ASN A 295 -2.97 4.11 1.57
CA ASN A 295 -3.90 3.30 0.80
C ASN A 295 -3.75 3.45 -0.73
N THR A 296 -2.84 2.70 -1.34
CA THR A 296 -2.82 2.45 -2.80
C THR A 296 -4.22 2.16 -3.34
N GLN A 297 -5.03 1.40 -2.59
CA GLN A 297 -6.44 1.12 -2.88
C GLN A 297 -7.38 2.34 -2.94
N LEU A 298 -7.08 3.44 -2.23
CA LEU A 298 -7.85 4.69 -2.29
C LEU A 298 -7.42 5.55 -3.47
N VAL A 299 -6.11 5.66 -3.72
CA VAL A 299 -5.57 6.35 -4.90
C VAL A 299 -6.08 5.67 -6.18
N ASP A 300 -5.99 4.34 -6.24
CA ASP A 300 -6.54 3.53 -7.33
C ASP A 300 -8.04 3.78 -7.50
N ARG A 301 -8.81 3.86 -6.42
CA ARG A 301 -10.24 4.18 -6.50
C ARG A 301 -10.50 5.58 -7.03
N ILE A 302 -9.68 6.57 -6.68
CA ILE A 302 -9.82 7.96 -7.15
C ILE A 302 -9.45 8.07 -8.64
N VAL A 303 -8.33 7.48 -9.06
CA VAL A 303 -7.90 7.46 -10.47
C VAL A 303 -8.92 6.70 -11.33
N ASN A 304 -9.38 5.53 -10.87
CA ASN A 304 -10.41 4.76 -11.56
C ASN A 304 -11.75 5.51 -11.60
N TYR A 305 -12.09 6.28 -10.56
CA TYR A 305 -13.27 7.13 -10.54
C TYR A 305 -13.15 8.30 -11.53
N GLU A 306 -12.01 8.98 -11.58
CA GLU A 306 -11.73 10.05 -12.56
C GLU A 306 -11.80 9.51 -13.99
N GLN A 307 -11.18 8.36 -14.26
CA GLN A 307 -11.28 7.67 -15.54
C GLN A 307 -12.72 7.28 -15.88
N ALA A 308 -13.48 6.72 -14.93
CA ALA A 308 -14.89 6.41 -15.11
C ALA A 308 -15.74 7.67 -15.39
N MET A 309 -15.42 8.82 -14.78
CA MET A 309 -16.06 10.10 -15.08
C MET A 309 -15.73 10.60 -16.49
N MET A 310 -14.48 10.45 -16.93
CA MET A 310 -14.07 10.77 -18.31
C MET A 310 -14.81 9.89 -19.33
N PHE A 311 -14.99 8.59 -19.04
CA PHE A 311 -15.75 7.68 -19.92
C PHE A 311 -17.24 7.97 -19.94
N ARG A 312 -17.84 8.37 -18.81
CA ARG A 312 -19.30 8.58 -18.67
C ARG A 312 -19.86 9.62 -19.67
N MET A 313 -19.06 10.60 -20.08
CA MET A 313 -19.44 11.63 -21.04
C MET A 313 -18.75 11.47 -22.41
N SER A 314 -17.98 10.40 -22.59
CA SER A 314 -17.29 10.13 -23.84
C SER A 314 -18.17 9.34 -24.80
N ASN A 315 -17.94 9.53 -26.10
CA ASN A 315 -18.48 8.71 -27.19
C ASN A 315 -17.49 7.60 -27.62
N LEU A 316 -16.51 7.27 -26.76
CA LEU A 316 -15.48 6.26 -27.04
C LEU A 316 -16.11 4.86 -27.06
N VAL A 317 -15.81 4.08 -28.09
CA VAL A 317 -16.15 2.64 -28.15
C VAL A 317 -15.10 1.80 -27.42
N GLU A 318 -15.33 0.49 -27.25
CA GLU A 318 -14.46 -0.39 -26.47
C GLU A 318 -13.03 -0.46 -27.03
N GLU A 319 -12.85 -0.33 -28.35
CA GLU A 319 -11.55 -0.22 -28.99
C GLU A 319 -10.85 1.12 -28.70
N ASP A 320 -11.62 2.22 -28.66
CA ASP A 320 -11.11 3.56 -28.35
C ASP A 320 -10.76 3.71 -26.87
N LYS A 321 -11.40 2.91 -26.00
CA LYS A 321 -11.11 2.87 -24.56
C LYS A 321 -9.67 2.46 -24.30
N TYR A 322 -9.17 1.41 -24.95
CA TYR A 322 -7.79 0.95 -24.77
C TYR A 322 -6.78 2.00 -25.25
N TYR A 323 -7.06 2.65 -26.38
CA TYR A 323 -6.26 3.77 -26.88
C TYR A 323 -6.27 4.95 -25.90
N PHE A 324 -7.44 5.34 -25.40
CA PHE A 324 -7.57 6.42 -24.42
C PHE A 324 -6.88 6.10 -23.09
N GLU A 325 -6.98 4.87 -22.58
CA GLU A 325 -6.26 4.44 -21.37
C GLU A 325 -4.75 4.52 -21.57
N THR A 326 -4.27 4.04 -22.72
CA THR A 326 -2.86 4.10 -23.11
C THR A 326 -2.37 5.55 -23.25
N GLU A 327 -3.13 6.41 -23.93
CA GLU A 327 -2.80 7.83 -24.12
C GLU A 327 -2.82 8.60 -22.80
N ASN A 328 -3.78 8.31 -21.92
CA ASN A 328 -3.84 8.91 -20.60
C ASN A 328 -2.67 8.45 -19.71
N GLN A 329 -2.23 7.20 -19.83
CA GLN A 329 -0.99 6.73 -19.19
C GLN A 329 0.24 7.45 -19.75
N TYR A 330 0.34 7.61 -21.08
CA TYR A 330 1.43 8.36 -21.71
C TYR A 330 1.44 9.84 -21.30
N ARG A 331 0.29 10.49 -21.20
CA ARG A 331 0.14 11.86 -20.69
C ARG A 331 0.73 11.96 -19.29
N VAL A 332 0.30 11.07 -18.40
CA VAL A 332 0.72 10.98 -16.98
C VAL A 332 2.24 10.71 -16.85
N LEU A 333 2.82 9.91 -17.75
CA LEU A 333 4.27 9.70 -17.84
C LEU A 333 5.02 10.92 -18.41
N ASN A 334 4.43 11.66 -19.33
CA ASN A 334 5.08 12.78 -20.02
C ASN A 334 4.86 14.14 -19.35
N GLU A 335 4.08 14.24 -18.26
CA GLU A 335 3.76 15.49 -17.54
C GLU A 335 5.00 16.29 -17.05
N GLY A 336 6.21 15.70 -17.03
CA GLY A 336 7.49 16.38 -16.73
C GLY A 336 8.56 16.33 -17.84
N SER A 337 8.23 15.80 -19.02
CA SER A 337 9.22 15.42 -20.06
C SER A 337 9.58 16.52 -21.08
N ALA A 338 9.12 17.76 -20.91
CA ALA A 338 9.39 18.86 -21.83
C ALA A 338 10.60 19.74 -21.45
N ILE A 339 11.37 19.32 -20.44
CA ILE A 339 12.49 20.09 -19.91
C ILE A 339 13.76 19.81 -20.73
N ASP A 340 14.40 20.85 -21.26
CA ASP A 340 15.69 20.74 -21.94
C ASP A 340 16.85 20.79 -20.93
N PHE A 341 17.48 19.63 -20.69
CA PHE A 341 18.56 19.50 -19.70
C PHE A 341 19.88 20.16 -20.12
N THR A 342 19.98 20.72 -21.34
CA THR A 342 21.20 21.44 -21.76
C THR A 342 21.55 22.62 -20.84
N GLN A 343 20.56 23.17 -20.14
CA GLN A 343 20.74 24.25 -19.18
C GLN A 343 20.70 23.80 -17.71
N ALA A 344 20.60 22.49 -17.43
CA ALA A 344 20.44 21.99 -16.05
C ALA A 344 21.65 22.29 -15.13
N GLU A 345 22.82 22.61 -15.69
CA GLU A 345 24.01 23.03 -14.92
C GLU A 345 24.16 24.56 -14.80
N ASN A 346 23.37 25.34 -15.55
CA ASN A 346 23.41 26.80 -15.54
C ASN A 346 22.49 27.37 -14.45
N GLU A 347 23.07 27.85 -13.35
CA GLU A 347 22.35 28.35 -12.16
C GLU A 347 21.33 29.47 -12.46
N ASN A 348 21.55 30.24 -13.53
CA ASN A 348 20.66 31.32 -13.94
C ASN A 348 19.49 30.87 -14.82
N SER A 349 19.41 29.58 -15.17
CA SER A 349 18.34 29.06 -16.03
C SER A 349 17.11 28.63 -15.23
N ASP A 350 15.93 28.75 -15.85
CA ASP A 350 14.69 28.20 -15.28
C ASP A 350 14.76 26.68 -15.11
N ILE A 351 15.54 26.01 -15.96
CA ILE A 351 15.74 24.56 -15.90
C ILE A 351 16.52 24.15 -14.66
N TYR A 352 17.62 24.83 -14.35
CA TYR A 352 18.36 24.59 -13.10
C TYR A 352 17.45 24.79 -11.89
N ASN A 353 16.61 25.84 -11.94
CA ASN A 353 15.71 26.25 -10.86
C ASN A 353 14.38 25.48 -10.79
N PHE A 354 14.20 24.45 -11.63
CA PHE A 354 13.03 23.60 -11.57
C PHE A 354 12.96 22.87 -10.22
N ASN A 355 11.86 23.05 -9.48
CA ASN A 355 11.67 22.44 -8.17
C ASN A 355 11.29 20.97 -8.33
N LEU A 356 12.03 20.10 -7.63
CA LEU A 356 11.76 18.67 -7.61
C LEU A 356 10.82 18.30 -6.47
N GLU A 357 10.02 17.28 -6.73
CA GLU A 357 9.14 16.65 -5.75
C GLU A 357 9.69 15.27 -5.35
N SER A 358 9.33 14.84 -4.14
CA SER A 358 9.73 13.51 -3.68
C SER A 358 9.11 12.43 -4.55
N GLY A 359 9.92 11.43 -4.93
CA GLY A 359 9.55 10.36 -5.83
C GLY A 359 9.82 10.65 -7.31
N ASP A 360 10.23 11.87 -7.69
CA ASP A 360 10.58 12.16 -9.07
C ASP A 360 11.71 11.25 -9.57
N VAL A 361 11.60 10.81 -10.82
CA VAL A 361 12.59 9.97 -11.50
C VAL A 361 13.18 10.74 -12.66
N ILE A 362 14.48 10.98 -12.60
CA ILE A 362 15.27 11.64 -13.64
C ILE A 362 15.96 10.57 -14.46
N VAL A 363 15.69 10.53 -15.76
CA VAL A 363 16.30 9.58 -16.69
C VAL A 363 17.16 10.32 -17.69
N VAL A 364 18.46 9.99 -17.72
CA VAL A 364 19.46 10.57 -18.62
C VAL A 364 19.94 9.47 -19.58
N PRO A 365 19.36 9.32 -20.77
CA PRO A 365 19.75 8.24 -21.68
C PRO A 365 21.13 8.49 -22.32
N PRO A 366 21.79 7.46 -22.85
CA PRO A 366 23.04 7.61 -23.56
C PRO A 366 22.86 8.28 -24.92
N TYR A 367 23.78 9.17 -25.26
CA TYR A 367 23.93 9.88 -26.52
C TYR A 367 24.42 8.91 -27.58
N THR A 368 23.49 8.48 -28.43
CA THR A 368 23.75 7.54 -29.51
C THR A 368 23.59 8.29 -30.82
N LYS A 369 24.70 8.50 -31.55
CA LYS A 369 24.69 9.08 -32.92
C LYS A 369 24.14 8.06 -33.92
N THR A 370 22.91 7.61 -33.71
CA THR A 370 22.26 6.54 -34.45
C THR A 370 20.78 6.84 -34.64
N VAL A 371 20.22 6.31 -35.72
CA VAL A 371 18.78 6.22 -35.98
C VAL A 371 18.37 4.77 -35.78
N TYR A 372 17.29 4.51 -35.04
CA TYR A 372 16.82 3.15 -34.81
C TYR A 372 15.74 2.78 -35.81
N VAL A 373 16.01 1.80 -36.67
CA VAL A 373 15.07 1.36 -37.72
C VAL A 373 14.44 0.04 -37.30
N PHE A 374 13.10 -0.05 -37.30
CA PHE A 374 12.39 -1.23 -36.83
C PHE A 374 11.02 -1.41 -37.50
N GLY A 375 10.46 -2.62 -37.41
CA GLY A 375 9.22 -3.00 -38.10
C GLY A 375 9.49 -3.96 -39.25
N GLN A 376 8.84 -3.75 -40.41
CA GLN A 376 9.04 -4.57 -41.61
C GLN A 376 10.29 -4.15 -42.41
N VAL A 377 11.46 -4.38 -41.83
CA VAL A 377 12.77 -4.27 -42.49
C VAL A 377 13.55 -5.56 -42.30
N SER A 378 14.49 -5.85 -43.20
CA SER A 378 15.25 -7.10 -43.17
C SER A 378 16.13 -7.23 -41.92
N ASN A 379 16.76 -6.13 -41.48
CA ASN A 379 17.66 -6.09 -40.34
C ASN A 379 17.32 -4.90 -39.42
N PRO A 380 16.32 -5.03 -38.52
CA PRO A 380 15.99 -3.98 -37.57
C PRO A 380 17.16 -3.74 -36.60
N GLY A 381 17.42 -2.47 -36.26
CA GLY A 381 18.51 -2.11 -35.37
C GLY A 381 18.97 -0.66 -35.49
N HIS A 382 20.07 -0.35 -34.80
CA HIS A 382 20.70 0.97 -34.84
C HIS A 382 21.55 1.15 -36.10
N VAL A 383 21.22 2.17 -36.89
CA VAL A 383 22.01 2.62 -38.03
C VAL A 383 22.75 3.90 -37.63
N LYS A 384 24.04 4.02 -37.98
CA LYS A 384 24.82 5.23 -37.69
C LYS A 384 24.18 6.45 -38.35
N TYR A 385 23.98 7.51 -37.57
CA TYR A 385 23.45 8.78 -38.08
C TYR A 385 24.47 9.45 -39.00
N ILE A 386 23.99 9.89 -40.17
CA ILE A 386 24.72 10.71 -41.12
C ILE A 386 23.87 11.93 -41.44
N GLN A 387 24.49 13.10 -41.35
CA GLN A 387 23.82 14.37 -41.59
C GLN A 387 23.26 14.44 -43.02
N ASP A 388 22.07 15.02 -43.15
CA ASP A 388 21.38 15.29 -44.42
C ASP A 388 21.02 14.05 -45.26
N LYS A 389 21.01 12.87 -44.62
CA LYS A 389 20.39 11.65 -45.16
C LYS A 389 18.91 11.59 -44.83
N ASP A 390 18.12 11.12 -45.78
CA ASP A 390 16.68 10.92 -45.64
C ASP A 390 16.36 9.56 -45.02
N TYR A 391 15.08 9.33 -44.71
CA TYR A 391 14.63 8.06 -44.12
C TYR A 391 14.88 6.85 -45.03
N LEU A 392 14.86 7.02 -46.35
CA LEU A 392 15.11 5.95 -47.32
C LEU A 392 16.52 5.38 -47.18
N TYR A 393 17.52 6.25 -47.03
CA TYR A 393 18.89 5.82 -46.76
C TYR A 393 18.97 4.88 -45.56
N TYR A 394 18.32 5.23 -44.44
CA TYR A 394 18.35 4.43 -43.22
C TYR A 394 17.62 3.08 -43.39
N ILE A 395 16.52 3.05 -44.14
CA ILE A 395 15.81 1.82 -44.48
C ILE A 395 16.69 0.91 -45.34
N GLU A 396 17.41 1.48 -46.32
CA GLU A 396 18.35 0.72 -47.14
C GLU A 396 19.48 0.12 -46.29
N GLN A 397 20.05 0.89 -45.36
CA GLN A 397 21.06 0.38 -44.41
C GLN A 397 20.49 -0.71 -43.48
N ALA A 398 19.20 -0.69 -43.20
CA ALA A 398 18.48 -1.75 -42.48
C ALA A 398 18.14 -2.96 -43.37
N GLY A 399 18.71 -3.06 -44.57
CA GLY A 399 18.51 -4.17 -45.50
C GLY A 399 17.23 -4.05 -46.34
N GLY A 400 16.69 -2.84 -46.49
CA GLY A 400 15.50 -2.56 -47.28
C GLY A 400 14.19 -2.91 -46.60
N LEU A 401 13.09 -2.61 -47.30
CA LEU A 401 11.73 -2.96 -46.86
C LEU A 401 11.52 -4.47 -46.94
N GLY A 402 10.89 -5.04 -45.92
CA GLY A 402 10.45 -6.43 -45.91
C GLY A 402 9.27 -6.66 -46.86
N GLU A 403 9.05 -7.92 -47.27
CA GLU A 403 8.00 -8.31 -48.23
C GLU A 403 6.59 -7.82 -47.85
N TYR A 404 6.30 -7.76 -46.55
CA TYR A 404 5.00 -7.35 -46.02
C TYR A 404 5.00 -5.90 -45.48
N ALA A 405 5.92 -5.05 -45.93
CA ALA A 405 5.95 -3.65 -45.54
C ALA A 405 4.79 -2.84 -46.16
N GLU A 406 4.19 -1.96 -45.37
CA GLU A 406 3.16 -1.01 -45.83
C GLU A 406 3.77 0.38 -46.06
N ASP A 407 3.19 1.17 -46.98
CA ASP A 407 3.73 2.47 -47.41
C ASP A 407 3.71 3.56 -46.32
N GLY A 408 2.96 3.36 -45.23
CA GLY A 408 2.78 4.30 -44.13
C GLY A 408 3.96 4.41 -43.16
N ILE A 409 5.19 4.59 -43.67
CA ILE A 409 6.40 4.71 -42.85
C ILE A 409 6.30 5.92 -41.93
N MET A 410 6.67 5.74 -40.66
CA MET A 410 6.63 6.78 -39.65
C MET A 410 8.02 7.06 -39.09
N ILE A 411 8.31 8.32 -38.83
CA ILE A 411 9.49 8.78 -38.11
C ILE A 411 9.03 9.20 -36.72
N ILE A 412 9.61 8.61 -35.68
CA ILE A 412 9.38 8.98 -34.28
C ILE A 412 10.56 9.83 -33.85
N LYS A 413 10.31 11.11 -33.59
CA LYS A 413 11.36 12.07 -33.22
C LYS A 413 12.01 11.69 -31.89
N GLY A 414 13.34 11.68 -31.85
CA GLY A 414 14.09 11.17 -30.69
C GLY A 414 13.89 11.99 -29.40
N ASP A 415 13.74 13.30 -29.55
CA ASP A 415 13.56 14.28 -28.48
C ASP A 415 12.11 14.33 -27.96
N SER A 416 11.16 14.57 -28.85
CA SER A 416 9.75 14.82 -28.57
C SER A 416 8.91 13.54 -28.53
N ARG A 417 9.36 12.47 -29.18
CA ARG A 417 8.58 11.23 -29.43
C ARG A 417 7.36 11.44 -30.34
N ASN A 418 7.33 12.55 -31.06
CA ASN A 418 6.28 12.82 -32.04
C ASN A 418 6.39 11.89 -33.24
N TRP A 419 5.25 11.36 -33.67
CA TRP A 419 5.13 10.56 -34.87
C TRP A 419 4.88 11.47 -36.07
N VAL A 420 5.77 11.40 -37.06
CA VAL A 420 5.72 12.20 -38.28
C VAL A 420 5.72 11.24 -39.46
N THR A 421 4.81 11.44 -40.41
CA THR A 421 4.83 10.64 -41.65
C THR A 421 6.15 10.85 -42.39
N ALA A 422 6.77 9.76 -42.84
CA ALA A 422 8.02 9.84 -43.57
C ALA A 422 7.81 10.41 -44.97
N THR A 423 8.18 11.68 -45.14
CA THR A 423 8.18 12.38 -46.43
C THR A 423 9.57 12.96 -46.69
N SER A 424 9.89 13.22 -47.96
CA SER A 424 11.22 13.66 -48.40
C SER A 424 11.70 15.00 -47.81
N ASN A 425 10.78 15.80 -47.26
CA ASN A 425 11.06 17.06 -46.59
C ASN A 425 11.33 16.93 -45.08
N VAL A 426 11.09 15.76 -44.47
CA VAL A 426 11.33 15.55 -43.03
C VAL A 426 12.81 15.28 -42.81
N LYS A 427 13.46 16.17 -42.06
CA LYS A 427 14.87 16.02 -41.70
C LYS A 427 15.01 14.97 -40.59
N ILE A 428 15.84 13.96 -40.85
CA ILE A 428 16.23 12.97 -39.85
C ILE A 428 17.30 13.56 -38.94
N GLU A 429 17.12 13.37 -37.64
CA GLU A 429 18.02 13.80 -36.59
C GLU A 429 18.58 12.59 -35.84
N ASP A 430 19.67 12.80 -35.12
CA ASP A 430 20.26 11.75 -34.31
C ASP A 430 19.31 11.33 -33.17
N GLY A 431 19.16 10.02 -32.98
CA GLY A 431 18.26 9.45 -31.98
C GLY A 431 16.81 9.29 -32.44
N ASP A 432 16.47 9.66 -33.68
CA ASP A 432 15.17 9.37 -34.29
C ASP A 432 14.96 7.85 -34.45
N TYR A 433 13.69 7.46 -34.52
CA TYR A 433 13.28 6.09 -34.84
C TYR A 433 12.52 6.09 -36.15
N ILE A 434 12.76 5.08 -36.99
CA ILE A 434 12.01 4.86 -38.23
C ILE A 434 11.24 3.57 -38.06
N PHE A 435 9.91 3.69 -38.07
CA PHE A 435 8.98 2.58 -37.94
C PHE A 435 8.35 2.25 -39.29
N ILE A 436 8.48 0.98 -39.69
CA ILE A 436 7.91 0.47 -40.93
C ILE A 436 6.74 -0.45 -40.57
N PRO A 437 5.49 -0.04 -40.81
CA PRO A 437 4.32 -0.86 -40.49
C PRO A 437 4.26 -2.11 -41.36
N LYS A 438 3.51 -3.11 -40.86
CA LYS A 438 3.20 -4.33 -41.58
C LYS A 438 1.86 -4.20 -42.28
N GLN A 439 1.80 -4.63 -43.55
CA GLN A 439 0.57 -4.74 -44.31
C GLN A 439 -0.46 -5.54 -43.51
N ARG A 440 -1.65 -4.95 -43.38
CA ARG A 440 -2.79 -5.61 -42.74
C ARG A 440 -3.30 -6.71 -43.68
N ILE A 441 -2.89 -7.95 -43.44
CA ILE A 441 -3.43 -9.11 -44.14
C ILE A 441 -4.87 -9.31 -43.65
N ARG A 442 -5.84 -8.86 -44.45
CA ARG A 442 -7.27 -9.07 -44.16
C ARG A 442 -7.64 -10.50 -44.52
N SER A 443 -8.22 -11.24 -43.58
CA SER A 443 -8.72 -12.58 -43.87
C SER A 443 -9.95 -12.50 -44.79
N PHE A 444 -10.15 -13.51 -45.64
CA PHE A 444 -11.36 -13.61 -46.47
C PHE A 444 -12.65 -13.55 -45.63
N GLN A 445 -12.62 -14.16 -44.44
CA GLN A 445 -13.74 -14.12 -43.49
C GLN A 445 -14.05 -12.70 -43.02
N THR A 446 -13.03 -11.89 -42.71
CA THR A 446 -13.19 -10.49 -42.30
C THR A 446 -13.84 -9.67 -43.42
N THR A 447 -13.37 -9.82 -44.66
CA THR A 447 -13.95 -9.15 -45.83
C THR A 447 -15.40 -9.57 -46.06
N VAL A 448 -15.70 -10.88 -46.01
CA VAL A 448 -17.08 -11.37 -46.17
C VAL A 448 -18.01 -10.86 -45.06
N SER A 449 -17.53 -10.76 -43.83
CA SER A 449 -18.31 -10.24 -42.70
C SER A 449 -18.66 -8.76 -42.87
N GLU A 450 -17.70 -7.92 -43.29
CA GLU A 450 -17.94 -6.49 -43.57
C GLU A 450 -18.93 -6.30 -44.72
N TRP A 451 -18.76 -7.05 -45.81
CA TRP A 451 -19.65 -7.01 -46.97
C TRP A 451 -21.03 -7.59 -46.68
N GLY A 452 -21.13 -8.57 -45.77
CA GLY A 452 -22.39 -9.15 -45.31
C GLY A 452 -23.36 -8.10 -44.77
N GLY A 453 -22.84 -7.10 -44.04
CA GLY A 453 -23.62 -5.95 -43.59
C GLY A 453 -24.28 -5.18 -44.74
N TYR A 454 -23.48 -4.82 -45.76
CA TYR A 454 -23.99 -4.12 -46.95
C TYR A 454 -24.98 -4.95 -47.76
N PHE A 455 -24.71 -6.25 -47.95
CA PHE A 455 -25.63 -7.15 -48.64
C PHE A 455 -26.96 -7.31 -47.90
N SER A 456 -26.95 -7.30 -46.57
CA SER A 456 -28.18 -7.36 -45.76
C SER A 456 -29.05 -6.11 -45.95
N ILE A 457 -28.44 -4.92 -46.03
CA ILE A 457 -29.14 -3.66 -46.27
C ILE A 457 -29.77 -3.67 -47.67
N ILE A 458 -28.98 -4.02 -48.69
CA ILE A 458 -29.48 -4.13 -50.08
C ILE A 458 -30.61 -5.15 -50.17
N GLY A 459 -30.47 -6.30 -49.51
CA GLY A 459 -31.49 -7.35 -49.45
C GLY A 459 -32.79 -6.87 -48.80
N SER A 460 -32.71 -6.11 -47.70
CA SER A 460 -33.88 -5.55 -47.03
C SER A 460 -34.61 -4.52 -47.90
N ILE A 461 -33.87 -3.62 -48.57
CA ILE A 461 -34.44 -2.63 -49.51
C ILE A 461 -35.12 -3.36 -50.68
N ALA A 462 -34.47 -4.36 -51.26
CA ALA A 462 -35.04 -5.15 -52.35
C ALA A 462 -36.33 -5.87 -51.92
N THR A 463 -36.39 -6.39 -50.69
CA THR A 463 -37.57 -7.07 -50.15
C THR A 463 -38.73 -6.11 -49.93
N VAL A 464 -38.47 -4.90 -49.41
CA VAL A 464 -39.48 -3.85 -49.26
C VAL A 464 -40.02 -3.42 -50.62
N LEU A 465 -39.15 -3.23 -51.63
CA LEU A 465 -39.57 -2.90 -52.99
C LEU A 465 -40.42 -4.02 -53.61
N LEU A 466 -40.04 -5.28 -53.41
CA LEU A 466 -40.81 -6.45 -53.87
C LEU A 466 -42.21 -6.48 -53.26
N LEU A 467 -42.32 -6.25 -51.95
CA LEU A 467 -43.60 -6.16 -51.24
C LEU A 467 -44.47 -5.02 -51.78
N ILE A 468 -43.89 -3.86 -52.05
CA ILE A 468 -44.63 -2.72 -52.65
C ILE A 468 -45.15 -3.09 -54.04
N VAL A 469 -44.32 -3.69 -54.90
CA VAL A 469 -44.73 -4.15 -56.24
C VAL A 469 -45.82 -5.21 -56.18
N GLN A 470 -45.78 -6.10 -55.18
CA GLN A 470 -46.76 -7.17 -55.00
C GLN A 470 -48.11 -6.69 -54.44
N LEU A 471 -48.13 -5.58 -53.69
CA LEU A 471 -49.34 -4.93 -53.18
C LEU A 471 -49.99 -3.95 -54.17
N THR A 472 -49.26 -3.54 -55.21
CA THR A 472 -49.73 -2.61 -56.25
C THR A 472 -50.22 -3.30 -57.53
N LYS A 473 -50.12 -4.64 -57.58
CA LYS A 473 -50.83 -5.50 -58.54
C LYS A 473 -52.05 -6.11 -57.89
#